data_AF-A0A7C6INR4-F1
#
_entry.id   AF-A0A7C6INR4-F1
#
_cell.length_a   1.000
_cell.length_b   1.000
_cell.length_c   1.000
_cell.angle_alpha   90.00
_cell.angle_beta   90.00
_cell.angle_gamma   90.00
#
_symmetry.space_group_name_H-M   'P 1'
#
loop_
_entity.id
_entity.type
_entity.pdbx_description
1 polymer ?
#
loop_
_entity_poly.entity_id
_entity_poly.type
_entity_poly.pdbx_seq_one_letter_code
_entity_poly.pdbx_strand_id
1 'polypeptide(L)' 'MSVLVTGGAGYIGSHTVRALERRGYEVIVVDNLSKGHRGSVNKSVFYEGDIRDKDFL' A
#
# COMPACT_ATOMS: atom_id res chain seq x y z
N MET A 1 -9.23 1.71 -13.25
CA MET A 1 -8.73 2.89 -12.52
C MET A 1 -7.99 2.36 -11.31
N SER A 2 -6.70 2.66 -11.19
CA SER A 2 -5.86 2.11 -10.13
C SER A 2 -5.68 3.16 -9.02
N VAL A 3 -5.62 2.74 -7.77
CA VAL A 3 -5.48 3.61 -6.59
C VAL A 3 -4.16 3.31 -5.90
N LEU A 4 -3.30 4.32 -5.79
CA LEU A 4 -2.06 4.25 -5.02
C LEU A 4 -2.37 4.53 -3.54
N VAL A 5 -1.95 3.63 -2.65
CA VAL A 5 -2.03 3.80 -1.20
C VAL A 5 -0.62 3.79 -0.62
N THR A 6 -0.14 4.96 -0.21
CA THR A 6 1.11 5.12 0.55
C THR A 6 0.88 4.75 2.02
N GLY A 7 1.82 4.03 2.65
CA GLY A 7 1.64 3.56 4.02
C GLY A 7 0.60 2.42 4.13
N GLY A 8 0.35 1.71 3.03
CA GLY A 8 -0.72 0.71 2.92
C GLY A 8 -0.50 -0.53 3.79
N ALA A 9 0.72 -0.80 4.25
CA ALA A 9 1.00 -1.92 5.17
C ALA A 9 0.79 -1.55 6.65
N GLY A 10 0.48 -0.28 6.96
CA GLY A 10 0.13 0.18 8.31
C GLY A 10 -1.30 -0.19 8.73
N TYR A 11 -1.67 0.19 9.97
CA TYR A 11 -3.00 -0.10 10.53
C TYR A 11 -4.12 0.47 9.64
N ILE A 12 -4.20 1.80 9.51
CA ILE A 12 -5.23 2.46 8.69
C ILE A 12 -5.09 2.07 7.22
N GLY A 13 -3.85 2.10 6.70
CA GLY A 13 -3.56 1.79 5.30
C GLY A 13 -4.08 0.42 4.87
N SER A 14 -3.83 -0.62 5.67
CA SER A 14 -4.23 -1.98 5.30
C SER A 14 -5.74 -2.21 5.34
N HIS A 15 -6.46 -1.48 6.21
CA HIS A 15 -7.92 -1.48 6.21
C HIS A 15 -8.48 -0.73 5.00
N THR A 16 -7.86 0.38 4.60
CA THR A 16 -8.20 1.13 3.39
C THR A 16 -7.97 0.30 2.12
N VAL A 17 -6.81 -0.35 1.99
CA VAL A 17 -6.47 -1.24 0.88
C VAL A 17 -7.55 -2.32 0.72
N ARG A 18 -7.88 -3.04 1.81
CA ARG A 18 -8.93 -4.06 1.79
C ARG A 18 -10.30 -3.49 1.41
N ALA A 19 -10.62 -2.27 1.82
CA ALA A 19 -11.90 -1.65 1.48
C ALA A 19 -11.99 -1.26 -0.01
N LEU A 20 -10.89 -0.79 -0.60
CA LEU A 20 -10.79 -0.47 -2.02
C LEU A 20 -10.83 -1.74 -2.88
N GLU A 21 -10.08 -2.77 -2.51
CA GLU A 21 -10.11 -4.08 -3.18
C GLU A 21 -11.53 -4.68 -3.19
N ARG A 22 -12.25 -4.63 -2.05
CA ARG A 22 -13.66 -5.09 -1.98
C ARG A 22 -14.61 -4.31 -2.88
N ARG A 23 -14.25 -3.09 -3.27
CA ARG A 23 -15.01 -2.26 -4.22
C ARG A 23 -14.60 -2.48 -5.67
N GLY A 24 -13.67 -3.41 -5.94
CA GLY A 24 -13.20 -3.74 -7.28
C GLY A 24 -12.13 -2.80 -7.84
N TYR A 25 -11.49 -1.98 -7.00
CA TYR A 25 -10.35 -1.17 -7.43
C TYR A 25 -9.10 -2.01 -7.50
N GLU A 26 -8.27 -1.75 -8.52
CA GLU A 26 -6.87 -2.18 -8.51
C GLU A 26 -6.09 -1.29 -7.54
N VAL A 27 -5.51 -1.91 -6.50
CA VAL A 27 -4.78 -1.18 -5.47
C VAL A 27 -3.30 -1.45 -5.62
N ILE A 28 -2.53 -0.37 -5.65
CA ILE A 28 -1.07 -0.38 -5.62
C ILE A 28 -0.65 0.17 -4.26
N VAL A 29 0.23 -0.52 -3.57
CA VAL A 29 0.72 -0.12 -2.25
C VAL A 29 2.18 0.28 -2.34
N VAL A 30 2.51 1.43 -1.75
CA VAL A 30 3.88 1.86 -1.47
C VAL A 30 4.05 1.96 0.04
N ASP A 31 5.01 1.23 0.60
CA ASP A 31 5.30 1.28 2.04
C ASP A 31 6.76 0.88 2.28
N ASN A 32 7.46 1.57 3.19
CA ASN A 32 8.83 1.25 3.57
C ASN A 32 8.92 0.26 4.75
N LEU A 33 7.77 -0.24 5.23
CA LEU A 33 7.64 -1.20 6.32
C LEU A 33 8.25 -0.75 7.65
N SER A 34 8.48 0.57 7.83
CA SER A 34 9.07 1.12 9.06
C SER A 34 8.23 0.85 10.32
N LYS A 35 6.91 0.73 10.16
CA LYS A 35 5.95 0.32 11.22
C LYS A 35 4.91 -0.69 10.74
N GLY A 36 4.70 -0.79 9.43
CA GLY A 36 3.75 -1.71 8.81
C GLY A 36 4.32 -3.12 8.69
N HIS A 37 3.47 -4.06 8.26
CA HIS A 37 3.89 -5.44 7.99
C HIS A 37 3.46 -5.85 6.59
N ARG A 38 4.37 -6.41 5.78
CA ARG A 38 4.07 -6.86 4.41
C ARG A 38 2.85 -7.79 4.36
N GLY A 39 2.71 -8.64 5.38
CA GLY A 39 1.58 -9.58 5.55
C GLY A 39 0.20 -8.92 5.70
N SER A 40 0.14 -7.61 5.97
CA SER A 40 -1.12 -6.86 6.09
C SER A 40 -1.79 -6.60 4.73
N VAL A 41 -1.06 -6.73 3.60
CA VAL A 41 -1.51 -6.40 2.24
C VAL A 41 -1.04 -7.43 1.20
N ASN A 42 -1.56 -8.66 1.27
CA ASN A 42 -1.06 -9.78 0.47
C ASN A 42 -1.53 -9.82 -1.00
N LYS A 43 -2.62 -9.13 -1.34
CA LYS A 43 -3.26 -9.23 -2.67
C LYS A 43 -2.86 -8.12 -3.63
N SER A 44 -2.48 -6.97 -3.08
CA SER A 44 -2.19 -5.75 -3.82
C SER A 44 -0.79 -5.79 -4.44
N VAL A 45 -0.61 -5.12 -5.56
CA VAL A 45 0.73 -4.83 -6.08
C VAL A 45 1.46 -4.00 -5.03
N PHE A 46 2.70 -4.36 -4.71
CA PHE A 46 3.44 -3.76 -3.61
C PHE A 46 4.82 -3.33 -4.06
N TYR A 47 5.14 -2.07 -3.79
CA TYR A 47 6.46 -1.50 -3.95
C TYR A 47 7.01 -1.15 -2.56
N GLU A 48 8.09 -1.80 -2.19
CA GLU A 48 8.81 -1.45 -0.96
C GLU A 48 9.68 -0.23 -1.24
N GLY A 49 9.40 0.88 -0.56
CA GLY A 49 10.14 2.13 -0.80
C GLY A 49 9.65 3.28 0.06
N ASP A 50 10.50 4.29 0.19
CA ASP A 50 10.24 5.49 0.98
C ASP A 50 9.75 6.62 0.08
N ILE A 51 8.59 7.20 0.40
CA ILE A 51 8.03 8.33 -0.35
C ILE A 51 8.85 9.63 -0.19
N ARG A 52 9.88 9.64 0.65
CA ARG A 52 10.83 10.76 0.78
C ARG A 52 12.01 10.61 -0.17
N ASP A 53 12.20 9.44 -0.77
CA ASP A 53 13.21 9.19 -1.79
C ASP A 53 12.68 9.65 -3.15
N LYS A 54 13.37 10.62 -3.76
CA LYS A 54 13.00 11.20 -5.06
C LYS A 54 13.40 10.34 -6.25
N ASP A 55 14.34 9.41 -6.09
CA ASP A 55 14.73 8.53 -7.18
C ASP A 55 13.76 7.34 -7.27
N PHE A 56 13.09 7.03 -6.16
CA PHE A 56 12.05 6.00 -6.08
C PHE A 56 10.69 6.49 -6.62
N LEU A 57 10.34 7.78 -6.43
CA LEU A 57 9.08 8.40 -6.85
C LEU A 57 9.17 9.09 -8.21
#